data_AF-A0A536KZ99-F1
#
_entry.id   AF-A0A536KZ99-F1
#
_cell.length_a   1.000
_cell.length_b   1.000
_cell.length_c   1.000
_cell.angle_alpha   90.00
_cell.angle_beta   90.00
_cell.angle_gamma   90.00
#
_symmetry.space_group_name_H-M   'P 1'
#
loop_
_entity.id
_entity.type
_entity.pdbx_description
1 polymer ?
#
loop_
_entity_poly.entity_id
_entity_poly.type
_entity_poly.pdbx_seq_one_letter_code
_entity_poly.pdbx_strand_id
1 'polypeptide(L)'
;MRAGHEHVRRGHGRHRRGDALRVLQDRGRRRVRRHRARHRRRRSPRHPGDLPVRVRLGRPGQAHGAGLKRLSANGVQTVAPDDALATECDVLSPCAVGGVLNERSIAGLRCRVVAGGANNQLETPEDADRLRKRGIAYAPDFVINSGGVLHGGGLEELRWSRETLDAKLAGIGDAVYEILTQADRDGVSTDAAARQMALARIFPSPLRGEG
;
A
#
# COMPACT_ATOMS: atom_id res chain seq x y z
N MET A 1 10.14 45.25 38.39
CA MET A 1 9.75 43.85 38.71
C MET A 1 9.28 43.16 37.43
N ARG A 2 9.16 41.82 37.41
CA ARG A 2 8.99 41.01 36.18
C ARG A 2 7.53 40.60 35.91
N ALA A 3 7.32 40.11 34.68
CA ALA A 3 6.18 39.34 34.16
C ALA A 3 4.92 40.14 33.74
N GLY A 4 4.17 39.72 32.70
CA GLY A 4 4.32 38.51 31.88
C GLY A 4 3.83 38.66 30.43
N HIS A 5 4.45 37.92 29.51
CA HIS A 5 3.98 37.76 28.13
C HIS A 5 2.88 36.69 28.08
N GLU A 6 1.76 36.97 27.43
CA GLU A 6 0.78 35.94 27.07
C GLU A 6 1.01 35.47 25.62
N HIS A 7 1.44 34.22 25.48
CA HIS A 7 1.81 33.61 24.20
C HIS A 7 0.63 32.78 23.65
N VAL A 8 0.02 33.24 22.56
CA VAL A 8 -0.99 32.45 21.82
C VAL A 8 -0.32 31.21 21.21
N ARG A 9 -0.45 30.05 21.87
CA ARG A 9 0.01 28.76 21.33
C ARG A 9 -0.97 28.21 20.30
N ARG A 10 -0.70 28.45 19.01
CA ARG A 10 -1.36 27.70 17.91
C ARG A 10 -0.94 26.24 17.96
N GLY A 11 -1.86 25.34 18.29
CA GLY A 11 -1.64 23.90 18.27
C GLY A 11 -1.46 23.37 16.84
N HIS A 12 -0.25 22.95 16.47
CA HIS A 12 0.01 22.26 15.21
C HIS A 12 -0.08 20.74 15.38
N GLY A 13 -1.30 20.20 15.33
CA GLY A 13 -1.58 18.77 15.27
C GLY A 13 -1.14 18.14 13.95
N ARG A 14 0.16 17.85 13.79
CA ARG A 14 0.69 17.12 12.64
C ARG A 14 0.40 15.62 12.76
N HIS A 15 -0.81 15.19 12.38
CA HIS A 15 -1.14 13.76 12.30
C HIS A 15 -0.22 13.02 11.31
N ARG A 16 0.32 11.89 11.76
CA ARG A 16 1.38 11.14 11.06
C ARG A 16 0.81 10.30 9.92
N ARG A 17 0.99 10.75 8.68
CA ARG A 17 0.68 9.98 7.45
C ARG A 17 1.72 8.86 7.15
N GLY A 18 2.27 8.20 8.19
CA GLY A 18 3.43 7.31 8.05
C GLY A 18 3.32 5.93 8.72
N ASP A 19 2.35 5.72 9.61
CA ASP A 19 2.39 4.55 10.50
C ASP A 19 1.90 3.25 9.83
N ALA A 20 0.96 3.32 8.87
CA ALA A 20 0.47 2.14 8.14
C ALA A 20 1.57 1.40 7.36
N LEU A 21 2.48 2.14 6.70
CA LEU A 21 3.58 1.55 5.93
C LEU A 21 4.62 0.87 6.84
N ARG A 22 4.79 1.38 8.06
CA ARG A 22 5.74 0.86 9.06
C ARG A 22 5.22 -0.42 9.72
N VAL A 23 3.92 -0.52 9.98
CA VAL A 23 3.29 -1.74 10.52
C VAL A 23 3.39 -2.92 9.55
N LEU A 24 3.23 -2.67 8.24
CA LEU A 24 3.44 -3.66 7.18
C LEU A 24 4.89 -4.21 7.17
N GLN A 25 5.88 -3.33 7.33
CA GLN A 25 7.30 -3.70 7.35
C GLN A 25 7.66 -4.62 8.54
N ASP A 26 7.16 -4.33 9.75
CA ASP A 26 7.51 -5.12 10.94
C ASP A 26 6.72 -6.43 11.09
N ARG A 27 5.44 -6.47 10.68
CA ARG A 27 4.63 -7.70 10.79
C ARG A 27 4.99 -8.76 9.75
N GLY A 28 5.32 -8.36 8.51
CA GLY A 28 5.79 -9.28 7.47
C GLY A 28 7.06 -10.05 7.86
N ARG A 29 7.99 -9.39 8.56
CA ARG A 29 9.27 -9.98 9.03
C ARG A 29 9.11 -11.19 9.96
N ARG A 30 8.05 -11.23 10.78
CA ARG A 30 7.86 -12.31 11.78
C ARG A 30 7.15 -13.55 11.24
N ARG A 31 6.27 -13.44 10.23
CA ARG A 31 5.51 -14.59 9.70
C ARG A 31 6.20 -15.33 8.55
N VAL A 32 6.95 -14.64 7.68
CA VAL A 32 7.70 -15.25 6.56
C VAL A 32 8.72 -16.31 7.03
N ARG A 33 9.22 -16.21 8.27
CA ARG A 33 10.15 -17.20 8.85
C ARG A 33 9.57 -18.63 8.96
N ARG A 34 8.25 -18.81 9.08
CA ARG A 34 7.65 -20.17 9.20
C ARG A 34 7.39 -20.88 7.87
N HIS A 35 7.27 -20.15 6.76
CA HIS A 35 6.88 -20.74 5.47
C HIS A 35 8.06 -21.32 4.67
N ARG A 36 9.30 -20.89 4.95
CA ARG A 36 10.50 -21.28 4.17
C ARG A 36 11.03 -22.71 4.40
N ALA A 37 10.36 -23.53 5.21
CA ALA A 37 10.86 -24.86 5.57
C ALA A 37 10.67 -25.96 4.51
N ARG A 38 9.92 -25.72 3.41
CA ARG A 38 9.45 -26.80 2.50
C ARG A 38 9.95 -26.80 1.05
N HIS A 39 10.65 -25.77 0.56
CA HIS A 39 11.19 -25.77 -0.82
C HIS A 39 12.72 -25.67 -0.89
N ARG A 40 13.29 -26.43 -1.84
CA ARG A 40 14.65 -26.97 -1.78
C ARG A 40 15.78 -26.03 -2.24
N ARG A 41 16.95 -26.26 -1.64
CA ARG A 41 18.31 -26.20 -2.19
C ARG A 41 18.43 -25.89 -3.71
N ARG A 42 18.92 -24.70 -4.08
CA ARG A 42 20.15 -24.47 -4.90
C ARG A 42 20.38 -22.96 -5.13
N ARG A 43 21.67 -22.57 -5.15
CA ARG A 43 22.22 -21.19 -5.19
C ARG A 43 21.85 -20.31 -4.00
N SER A 44 22.86 -19.65 -3.42
CA SER A 44 22.74 -18.84 -2.20
C SER A 44 22.34 -17.40 -2.55
N PRO A 45 21.15 -16.91 -2.14
CA PRO A 45 20.80 -15.50 -2.22
C PRO A 45 21.19 -14.79 -0.92
N ARG A 46 21.73 -13.56 -1.03
CA ARG A 46 22.00 -12.69 0.12
C ARG A 46 20.73 -12.50 0.96
N HIS A 47 20.91 -12.35 2.28
CA HIS A 47 19.81 -12.42 3.24
C HIS A 47 18.75 -11.32 2.96
N PRO A 48 17.45 -11.63 2.76
CA PRO A 48 16.45 -10.63 2.39
C PRO A 48 16.07 -9.63 3.51
N GLY A 49 16.72 -9.69 4.68
CA GLY A 49 16.41 -8.85 5.84
C GLY A 49 17.06 -7.47 5.80
N ASP A 50 18.20 -7.35 5.12
CA ASP A 50 19.10 -6.19 5.17
C ASP A 50 19.16 -5.39 3.87
N LEU A 51 18.27 -5.69 2.91
CA LEU A 51 18.08 -4.82 1.74
C LEU A 51 17.33 -3.56 2.19
N PRO A 52 17.90 -2.35 2.01
CA PRO A 52 17.20 -1.11 2.33
C PRO A 52 16.01 -0.97 1.38
N VAL A 53 14.78 -1.11 1.91
CA VAL A 53 13.54 -1.00 1.13
C VAL A 53 13.44 0.40 0.55
N ARG A 54 13.76 0.55 -0.74
CA ARG A 54 13.69 1.83 -1.46
C ARG A 54 12.24 2.19 -1.76
N VAL A 55 11.55 2.75 -0.77
CA VAL A 55 10.19 3.30 -0.94
C VAL A 55 10.24 4.57 -1.79
N ARG A 56 9.51 4.55 -2.90
CA ARG A 56 9.49 5.61 -3.93
C ARG A 56 8.16 6.37 -3.92
N LEU A 57 8.16 7.62 -3.45
CA LEU A 57 6.99 8.50 -3.50
C LEU A 57 6.91 9.22 -4.85
N GLY A 58 6.08 8.71 -5.77
CA GLY A 58 5.77 9.39 -7.02
C GLY A 58 4.74 10.51 -6.82
N ARG A 59 5.17 11.75 -7.08
CA ARG A 59 4.27 12.91 -7.27
C ARG A 59 4.45 13.49 -8.69
N PRO A 60 3.73 12.99 -9.70
CA PRO A 60 3.52 13.75 -10.93
C PRO A 60 2.68 14.99 -10.60
N GLY A 61 3.14 16.16 -11.04
CA GLY A 61 2.50 17.46 -10.77
C GLY A 61 2.89 18.09 -9.41
N GLN A 62 3.35 19.33 -9.47
CA GLN A 62 3.56 20.23 -8.31
C GLN A 62 4.54 19.78 -7.21
N ALA A 63 5.80 19.56 -7.60
CA ALA A 63 6.92 19.74 -6.69
C ALA A 63 7.61 21.09 -7.00
N HIS A 64 7.11 22.19 -6.42
CA HIS A 64 7.83 23.47 -6.42
C HIS A 64 9.26 23.23 -5.89
N GLY A 65 10.28 23.68 -6.62
CA GLY A 65 11.67 23.17 -6.52
C GLY A 65 12.33 23.22 -5.14
N ALA A 66 11.80 24.04 -4.20
CA ALA A 66 12.22 24.04 -2.79
C ALA A 66 11.97 22.71 -2.06
N GLY A 67 10.90 21.97 -2.43
CA GLY A 67 10.56 20.70 -1.80
C GLY A 67 11.54 19.58 -2.15
N LEU A 68 11.92 19.47 -3.43
CA LEU A 68 12.89 18.48 -3.92
C LEU A 68 14.27 18.70 -3.31
N LYS A 69 14.76 19.96 -3.27
CA LYS A 69 16.05 20.30 -2.63
C LYS A 69 16.12 19.87 -1.15
N ARG A 70 15.02 19.99 -0.40
CA ARG A 70 14.93 19.50 0.99
C ARG A 70 14.95 17.98 1.10
N LEU A 71 14.48 17.23 0.10
CA LEU A 71 14.53 15.77 0.11
C LEU A 71 15.95 15.27 -0.17
N SER A 72 16.63 15.83 -1.17
CA SER A 72 18.02 15.48 -1.49
C SER A 72 18.97 15.72 -0.32
N ALA A 73 18.78 16.82 0.43
CA ALA A 73 19.54 17.12 1.65
C ALA A 73 19.37 16.09 2.78
N ASN A 74 18.35 15.21 2.71
CA ASN A 74 18.11 14.13 3.66
C ASN A 74 18.42 12.74 3.06
N GLY A 75 19.25 12.67 2.00
CA GLY A 75 19.64 11.41 1.37
C GLY A 75 18.56 10.77 0.49
N VAL A 76 17.46 11.47 0.20
CA VAL A 76 16.41 10.96 -0.70
C VAL A 76 16.83 11.20 -2.15
N GLN A 77 17.04 10.13 -2.90
CA GLN A 77 17.29 10.21 -4.33
C GLN A 77 16.02 10.66 -5.07
N THR A 78 16.11 11.80 -5.74
CA THR A 78 15.08 12.32 -6.65
C THR A 78 15.34 11.89 -8.09
N VAL A 79 14.32 12.03 -8.93
CA VAL A 79 14.19 11.46 -10.28
C VAL A 79 13.24 12.32 -11.10
N ALA A 80 13.29 12.23 -12.43
CA ALA A 80 12.28 12.85 -13.27
C ALA A 80 10.90 12.18 -13.07
N PRO A 81 9.78 12.92 -13.25
CA PRO A 81 8.44 12.35 -13.24
C PRO A 81 8.25 11.25 -14.30
N ASP A 82 8.86 11.39 -15.46
CA ASP A 82 8.69 10.43 -16.57
C ASP A 82 9.45 9.11 -16.29
N ASP A 83 10.58 9.19 -15.57
CA ASP A 83 11.31 8.04 -15.04
C ASP A 83 10.60 7.38 -13.83
N ALA A 84 9.48 7.92 -13.35
CA ALA A 84 8.85 7.50 -12.10
C ALA A 84 8.51 6.01 -12.09
N LEU A 85 7.80 5.52 -13.10
CA LEU A 85 7.31 4.14 -13.18
C LEU A 85 8.42 3.17 -13.60
N ALA A 86 9.33 3.62 -14.46
CA ALA A 86 10.38 2.79 -15.03
C ALA A 86 11.56 2.53 -14.08
N THR A 87 11.74 3.28 -12.98
CA THR A 87 12.92 3.11 -12.12
C THR A 87 12.89 1.83 -11.29
N GLU A 88 14.05 1.21 -11.12
CA GLU A 88 14.24 0.00 -10.30
C GLU A 88 14.00 0.27 -8.81
N CYS A 89 13.10 -0.52 -8.20
CA CYS A 89 12.77 -0.48 -6.77
C CYS A 89 12.07 -1.77 -6.33
N ASP A 90 12.14 -2.17 -5.06
CA ASP A 90 11.34 -3.32 -4.59
C ASP A 90 9.83 -3.04 -4.65
N VAL A 91 9.43 -1.83 -4.24
CA VAL A 91 8.03 -1.40 -4.09
C VAL A 91 7.80 -0.08 -4.83
N LEU A 92 6.95 -0.12 -5.86
CA LEU A 92 6.41 1.06 -6.51
C LEU A 92 5.13 1.50 -5.79
N SER A 93 4.97 2.81 -5.56
CA SER A 93 3.82 3.37 -4.85
C SER A 93 3.18 4.52 -5.65
N PRO A 94 2.25 4.22 -6.57
CA PRO A 94 1.50 5.24 -7.31
C PRO A 94 0.50 5.98 -6.39
N CYS A 95 0.72 7.28 -6.17
CA CYS A 95 0.05 8.04 -5.10
C CYS A 95 -0.51 9.41 -5.54
N ALA A 96 -0.85 9.57 -6.82
CA ALA A 96 -1.30 10.85 -7.36
C ALA A 96 -2.50 10.74 -8.32
N VAL A 97 -2.34 10.05 -9.46
CA VAL A 97 -3.39 9.93 -10.50
C VAL A 97 -3.65 8.46 -10.83
N GLY A 98 -4.88 8.17 -11.27
CA GLY A 98 -5.29 6.85 -11.75
C GLY A 98 -4.85 6.56 -13.19
N GLY A 99 -5.11 5.34 -13.68
CA GLY A 99 -4.77 4.89 -15.04
C GLY A 99 -3.27 4.73 -15.33
N VAL A 100 -2.41 4.90 -14.32
CA VAL A 100 -0.94 4.88 -14.47
C VAL A 100 -0.38 3.47 -14.63
N LEU A 101 -1.14 2.44 -14.26
CA LEU A 101 -0.82 1.04 -14.51
C LEU A 101 -1.68 0.58 -15.70
N ASN A 102 -1.06 0.49 -16.87
CA ASN A 102 -1.66 0.05 -18.12
C ASN A 102 -0.67 -0.83 -18.89
N GLU A 103 -1.10 -1.44 -20.00
CA GLU A 103 -0.25 -2.32 -20.81
C GLU A 103 1.14 -1.77 -21.11
N ARG A 104 1.23 -0.48 -21.46
CA ARG A 104 2.51 0.19 -21.79
C ARG A 104 3.37 0.40 -20.55
N SER A 105 2.81 0.89 -19.46
CA SER A 105 3.60 1.16 -18.24
C SER A 105 4.01 -0.12 -17.52
N ILE A 106 3.12 -1.14 -17.48
CA ILE A 106 3.37 -2.45 -16.85
C ILE A 106 4.52 -3.20 -17.54
N ALA A 107 4.67 -3.08 -18.86
CA ALA A 107 5.81 -3.61 -19.59
C ALA A 107 7.15 -3.02 -19.09
N GLY A 108 7.19 -1.73 -18.75
CA GLY A 108 8.38 -1.01 -18.26
C GLY A 108 8.71 -1.20 -16.78
N LEU A 109 7.84 -1.83 -15.97
CA LEU A 109 8.04 -1.89 -14.51
C LEU A 109 9.26 -2.74 -14.12
N ARG A 110 10.09 -2.16 -13.25
CA ARG A 110 11.25 -2.81 -12.59
C ARG A 110 11.03 -2.93 -11.08
N CYS A 111 9.85 -3.40 -10.69
CA CYS A 111 9.46 -3.61 -9.30
C CYS A 111 8.86 -4.99 -9.03
N ARG A 112 8.80 -5.36 -7.75
CA ARG A 112 8.27 -6.65 -7.28
C ARG A 112 6.88 -6.52 -6.68
N VAL A 113 6.58 -5.34 -6.12
CA VAL A 113 5.29 -4.99 -5.53
C VAL A 113 4.84 -3.63 -6.04
N VAL A 114 3.55 -3.51 -6.33
CA VAL A 114 2.85 -2.23 -6.53
C VAL A 114 1.87 -2.05 -5.38
N ALA A 115 2.08 -0.99 -4.59
CA ALA A 115 1.32 -0.66 -3.39
C ALA A 115 1.17 0.87 -3.28
N GLY A 116 0.26 1.43 -4.09
CA GLY A 116 -0.03 2.86 -4.16
C GLY A 116 -1.25 3.29 -3.36
N GLY A 117 -1.34 4.59 -3.09
CA GLY A 117 -2.51 5.24 -2.47
C GLY A 117 -3.35 6.08 -3.46
N ALA A 118 -3.10 5.99 -4.76
CA ALA A 118 -4.00 6.58 -5.75
C ALA A 118 -5.27 5.73 -5.89
N ASN A 119 -6.39 6.37 -6.25
CA ASN A 119 -7.62 5.67 -6.65
C ASN A 119 -7.54 5.33 -8.15
N ASN A 120 -8.17 4.21 -8.54
CA ASN A 120 -8.22 3.71 -9.92
C ASN A 120 -6.82 3.59 -10.54
N GLN A 121 -5.88 2.92 -9.86
CA GLN A 121 -4.47 2.81 -10.29
C GLN A 121 -4.31 2.09 -11.63
N LEU A 122 -5.15 1.08 -11.88
CA LEU A 122 -5.26 0.36 -13.14
C LEU A 122 -6.03 1.21 -14.17
N GLU A 123 -5.66 1.15 -15.44
CA GLU A 123 -6.44 1.73 -16.55
C GLU A 123 -7.64 0.84 -16.86
N THR A 124 -7.46 -0.49 -16.91
CA THR A 124 -8.54 -1.47 -17.02
C THR A 124 -8.37 -2.65 -16.05
N PRO A 125 -9.42 -3.44 -15.74
CA PRO A 125 -9.31 -4.61 -14.87
C PRO A 125 -8.26 -5.64 -15.35
N GLU A 126 -8.07 -5.76 -16.66
CA GLU A 126 -7.11 -6.68 -17.29
C GLU A 126 -5.64 -6.31 -17.03
N ASP A 127 -5.37 -5.13 -16.48
CA ASP A 127 -4.03 -4.74 -16.03
C ASP A 127 -3.60 -5.49 -14.76
N ALA A 128 -4.54 -5.88 -13.90
CA ALA A 128 -4.26 -6.76 -12.75
C ALA A 128 -3.75 -8.15 -13.22
N ASP A 129 -4.27 -8.63 -14.35
CA ASP A 129 -3.80 -9.85 -15.01
C ASP A 129 -2.42 -9.67 -15.65
N ARG A 130 -2.13 -8.50 -16.23
CA ARG A 130 -0.79 -8.17 -16.77
C ARG A 130 0.27 -8.13 -15.66
N LEU A 131 -0.06 -7.53 -14.51
CA LEU A 131 0.78 -7.54 -13.31
C LEU A 131 1.04 -8.97 -12.80
N ARG A 132 -0.01 -9.82 -12.69
CA ARG A 132 0.14 -11.24 -12.32
C ARG A 132 1.04 -12.00 -13.28
N LYS A 133 0.81 -11.89 -14.60
CA LYS A 133 1.62 -12.55 -15.65
C LYS A 133 3.09 -12.13 -15.59
N ARG A 134 3.39 -10.90 -15.15
CA ARG A 134 4.74 -10.40 -14.91
C ARG A 134 5.35 -10.78 -13.55
N GLY A 135 4.62 -11.49 -12.69
CA GLY A 135 5.06 -11.86 -11.34
C GLY A 135 5.14 -10.67 -10.37
N ILE A 136 4.42 -9.58 -10.66
CA ILE A 136 4.39 -8.36 -9.84
C ILE A 136 3.16 -8.43 -8.92
N ALA A 137 3.39 -8.42 -7.62
CA ALA A 137 2.30 -8.39 -6.64
C ALA A 137 1.62 -7.02 -6.62
N TYR A 138 0.31 -6.96 -6.80
CA TYR A 138 -0.47 -5.71 -6.75
C TYR A 138 -1.39 -5.70 -5.53
N ALA A 139 -1.30 -4.67 -4.69
CA ALA A 139 -2.26 -4.40 -3.61
C ALA A 139 -3.40 -3.53 -4.15
N PRO A 140 -4.66 -4.04 -4.23
CA PRO A 140 -5.77 -3.29 -4.82
C PRO A 140 -6.04 -1.97 -4.10
N ASP A 141 -6.11 -0.90 -4.89
CA ASP A 141 -6.27 0.49 -4.45
C ASP A 141 -7.41 0.72 -3.45
N PHE A 142 -8.61 0.22 -3.76
CA PHE A 142 -9.80 0.36 -2.90
C PHE A 142 -9.65 -0.32 -1.52
N VAL A 143 -8.68 -1.22 -1.36
CA VAL A 143 -8.35 -1.84 -0.08
C VAL A 143 -7.21 -1.08 0.61
N ILE A 144 -6.08 -0.90 -0.06
CA ILE A 144 -4.89 -0.29 0.56
C ILE A 144 -5.06 1.22 0.87
N ASN A 145 -5.89 1.94 0.10
CA ASN A 145 -6.22 3.35 0.33
C ASN A 145 -7.46 3.56 1.22
N SER A 146 -8.08 2.49 1.74
CA SER A 146 -9.33 2.55 2.51
C SER A 146 -9.27 3.39 3.79
N GLY A 147 -8.07 3.74 4.28
CA GLY A 147 -7.88 4.49 5.52
C GLY A 147 -8.59 5.86 5.57
N GLY A 148 -8.78 6.53 4.43
CA GLY A 148 -9.58 7.77 4.37
C GLY A 148 -11.07 7.54 4.64
N VAL A 149 -11.64 6.49 4.01
CA VAL A 149 -13.04 6.09 4.20
C VAL A 149 -13.28 5.57 5.61
N LEU A 150 -12.35 4.77 6.15
CA LEU A 150 -12.41 4.29 7.53
C LEU A 150 -12.36 5.43 8.55
N HIS A 151 -11.60 6.50 8.28
CA HIS A 151 -11.54 7.67 9.16
C HIS A 151 -12.85 8.47 9.11
N GLY A 152 -13.32 8.84 7.92
CA GLY A 152 -14.55 9.61 7.72
C GLY A 152 -15.78 8.83 8.19
N GLY A 153 -16.15 7.76 7.49
CA GLY A 153 -17.33 6.96 7.84
C GLY A 153 -17.24 6.33 9.23
N GLY A 154 -16.05 5.95 9.69
CA GLY A 154 -15.87 5.42 11.04
C GLY A 154 -16.21 6.43 12.15
N LEU A 155 -15.62 7.63 12.11
CA LEU A 155 -15.82 8.64 13.15
C LEU A 155 -17.10 9.48 12.95
N GLU A 156 -17.37 9.90 11.72
CA GLU A 156 -18.38 10.92 11.37
C GLU A 156 -19.76 10.33 11.05
N GLU A 157 -19.85 9.04 10.70
CA GLU A 157 -21.11 8.33 10.49
C GLU A 157 -21.33 7.33 11.64
N LEU A 158 -20.45 6.33 11.77
CA LEU A 158 -20.60 5.19 12.69
C LEU A 158 -20.22 5.48 14.15
N ARG A 159 -19.73 6.69 14.47
CA ARG A 159 -19.33 7.14 15.82
C ARG A 159 -18.34 6.18 16.53
N TRP A 160 -17.44 5.55 15.78
CA TRP A 160 -16.41 4.67 16.33
C TRP A 160 -15.47 5.42 17.29
N SER A 161 -14.98 4.70 18.29
CA SER A 161 -13.89 5.20 19.12
C SER A 161 -12.56 5.23 18.34
N ARG A 162 -11.57 5.98 18.85
CA ARG A 162 -10.24 6.05 18.22
C ARG A 162 -9.55 4.69 18.21
N GLU A 163 -9.73 3.90 19.25
CA GLU A 163 -9.19 2.55 19.40
C GLU A 163 -9.80 1.60 18.35
N THR A 164 -11.11 1.74 18.08
CA THR A 164 -11.80 1.01 17.01
C THR A 164 -11.25 1.40 15.63
N LEU A 165 -11.09 2.71 15.38
CA LEU A 165 -10.49 3.21 14.14
C LEU A 165 -9.07 2.69 13.95
N ASP A 166 -8.21 2.80 14.96
CA ASP A 166 -6.80 2.36 14.89
C ASP A 166 -6.71 0.84 14.66
N ALA A 167 -7.60 0.05 15.27
CA ALA A 167 -7.70 -1.39 15.00
C ALA A 167 -8.11 -1.68 13.54
N LYS A 168 -9.08 -0.93 12.99
CA LYS A 168 -9.50 -1.07 11.58
C LYS A 168 -8.40 -0.66 10.60
N LEU A 169 -7.70 0.44 10.88
CA LEU A 169 -6.55 0.92 10.09
C LEU A 169 -5.39 -0.10 10.12
N ALA A 170 -5.10 -0.70 11.27
CA ALA A 170 -4.09 -1.76 11.38
C ALA A 170 -4.48 -3.01 10.57
N GLY A 171 -5.78 -3.30 10.44
CA GLY A 171 -6.31 -4.43 9.68
C GLY A 171 -6.19 -4.30 8.16
N ILE A 172 -5.94 -3.11 7.60
CA ILE A 172 -5.75 -2.93 6.15
C ILE A 172 -4.62 -3.82 5.62
N GLY A 173 -3.52 -3.90 6.36
CA GLY A 173 -2.36 -4.71 5.94
C GLY A 173 -2.63 -6.22 5.99
N ASP A 174 -3.42 -6.67 6.95
CA ASP A 174 -3.83 -8.07 7.06
C ASP A 174 -4.82 -8.42 5.92
N ALA A 175 -5.76 -7.53 5.59
CA ALA A 175 -6.68 -7.70 4.45
C ALA A 175 -5.95 -7.78 3.09
N VAL A 176 -4.95 -6.92 2.86
CA VAL A 176 -4.10 -7.01 1.64
C VAL A 176 -3.34 -8.34 1.60
N TYR A 177 -2.84 -8.83 2.75
CA TYR A 177 -2.17 -10.12 2.83
C TYR A 177 -3.10 -11.31 2.54
N GLU A 178 -4.35 -11.27 3.03
CA GLU A 178 -5.38 -12.25 2.69
C GLU A 178 -5.64 -12.28 1.18
N ILE A 179 -5.83 -11.12 0.54
CA ILE A 179 -6.05 -10.98 -0.91
C ILE A 179 -4.88 -11.58 -1.72
N LEU A 180 -3.64 -11.26 -1.34
CA LEU A 180 -2.45 -11.80 -1.99
C LEU A 180 -2.38 -13.33 -1.87
N THR A 181 -2.70 -13.86 -0.69
CA THR A 181 -2.72 -15.31 -0.42
C THR A 181 -3.84 -16.01 -1.21
N GLN A 182 -5.02 -15.39 -1.28
CA GLN A 182 -6.19 -15.86 -2.00
C GLN A 182 -5.95 -15.90 -3.51
N ALA A 183 -5.36 -14.84 -4.07
CA ALA A 183 -5.04 -14.75 -5.49
C ALA A 183 -4.01 -15.81 -5.93
N ASP A 184 -2.97 -16.05 -5.13
CA ASP A 184 -1.96 -17.08 -5.37
C ASP A 184 -2.56 -18.50 -5.31
N ARG A 185 -3.39 -18.77 -4.29
CA ARG A 185 -4.07 -20.06 -4.10
C ARG A 185 -5.05 -20.39 -5.23
N ASP A 186 -5.82 -19.41 -5.68
CA ASP A 186 -6.91 -19.60 -6.64
C ASP A 186 -6.47 -19.33 -8.11
N GLY A 187 -5.23 -18.86 -8.33
CA GLY A 187 -4.67 -18.60 -9.67
C GLY A 187 -5.18 -17.34 -10.38
N VAL A 188 -5.88 -16.46 -9.66
CA VAL A 188 -6.54 -15.25 -10.18
C VAL A 188 -5.71 -13.98 -9.92
N SER A 189 -6.12 -12.83 -10.48
CA SER A 189 -5.51 -11.54 -10.13
C SER A 189 -5.92 -11.09 -8.72
N THR A 190 -5.11 -10.21 -8.13
CA THR A 190 -5.40 -9.66 -6.79
C THR A 190 -6.63 -8.76 -6.77
N ASP A 191 -6.94 -8.06 -7.87
CA ASP A 191 -8.21 -7.34 -8.02
C ASP A 191 -9.40 -8.30 -8.04
N ALA A 192 -9.34 -9.40 -8.83
CA ALA A 192 -10.39 -10.41 -8.86
C ALA A 192 -10.60 -11.08 -7.49
N ALA A 193 -9.52 -11.48 -6.80
CA ALA A 193 -9.60 -12.04 -5.45
C ALA A 193 -10.21 -11.04 -4.44
N ALA A 194 -9.83 -9.76 -4.50
CA ALA A 194 -10.38 -8.73 -3.63
C ALA A 194 -11.88 -8.49 -3.90
N ARG A 195 -12.30 -8.49 -5.16
CA ARG A 195 -13.73 -8.39 -5.53
C ARG A 195 -14.53 -9.60 -5.05
N GLN A 196 -14.02 -10.82 -5.23
CA GLN A 196 -14.65 -12.03 -4.70
C GLN A 196 -14.81 -11.96 -3.17
N MET A 197 -13.76 -11.56 -2.45
CA MET A 197 -13.81 -11.39 -0.98
C MET A 197 -14.76 -10.27 -0.55
N ALA A 198 -14.88 -9.18 -1.30
CA ALA A 198 -15.83 -8.10 -1.01
C ALA A 198 -17.27 -8.56 -1.26
N LEU A 199 -17.55 -9.19 -2.40
CA LEU A 199 -18.87 -9.72 -2.75
C LEU A 199 -19.35 -10.77 -1.75
N ALA A 200 -18.48 -11.70 -1.32
CA ALA A 200 -18.81 -12.70 -0.30
C ALA A 200 -19.13 -12.11 1.09
N ARG A 201 -18.64 -10.89 1.40
CA ARG A 201 -18.95 -10.15 2.63
C ARG A 201 -20.24 -9.34 2.53
N ILE A 202 -20.60 -8.84 1.34
CA ILE A 202 -21.83 -8.08 1.08
C ILE A 202 -23.03 -9.01 0.89
N PHE A 203 -22.81 -10.11 0.17
CA PHE A 203 -23.80 -11.16 -0.11
C PHE A 203 -23.34 -12.48 0.52
N PRO A 204 -23.35 -12.59 1.87
CA PRO A 204 -23.13 -13.88 2.50
C PRO A 204 -24.21 -14.84 2.00
N SER A 205 -23.79 -16.01 1.49
CA SER A 205 -24.75 -17.06 1.12
C SER A 205 -25.64 -17.32 2.33
N PRO A 206 -26.98 -17.35 2.18
CA PRO A 206 -27.81 -17.85 3.26
C PRO A 206 -27.30 -19.25 3.62
N LEU A 207 -27.18 -19.50 4.93
CA LEU A 207 -26.83 -20.82 5.43
C LEU A 207 -27.81 -21.81 4.80
N ARG A 208 -27.29 -22.92 4.25
CA ARG A 208 -28.16 -24.03 3.84
C ARG A 208 -28.82 -24.54 5.12
N GLY A 209 -30.09 -24.19 5.30
CA GLY A 209 -30.92 -24.77 6.35
C GLY A 209 -30.98 -26.28 6.13
N GLU A 210 -30.57 -27.01 7.15
CA GLU A 210 -30.74 -28.45 7.28
C GLU A 210 -32.22 -28.84 7.19
N GLY A 211 -32.51 -30.04 6.67
CA GLY A 211 -33.73 -30.82 6.96
C GLY A 211 -34.98 -30.47 6.15
#